data_AF-A0AA42QP04-F1
#
_entry.id   AF-A0AA42QP04-F1
#
_cell.length_a   1.000
_cell.length_b   1.000
_cell.length_c   1.000
_cell.angle_alpha   90.00
_cell.angle_beta   90.00
_cell.angle_gamma   90.00
#
_symmetry.space_group_name_H-M   'P 1'
#
loop_
_entity.id
_entity.type
_entity.pdbx_description
1 polymer ?
#
loop_
_entity_poly.entity_id
_entity_poly.type
_entity_poly.pdbx_seq_one_letter_code
_entity_poly.pdbx_strand_id
1 'polypeptide(L)'
;MRGETCILLEVREHHFIVLNSYIHFSEQVGVGGSCELVAFRKLVMELILVRKYITKGVIVSDQNFKKLYKGEIHPKVALMARKGKFEHWHDDFTDIYNQRYGYRHHGKYDKNFKDVFNIVKNNIEKNGEL
;
A
#
# COMPACT_ATOMS: atom_id res chain seq x y z
N MET A 1 -11.29 -3.05 11.26
CA MET A 1 -11.67 -1.95 10.33
C MET A 1 -11.23 -2.38 8.94
N ARG A 2 -12.01 -2.17 7.87
CA ARG A 2 -11.62 -2.59 6.51
C ARG A 2 -10.94 -1.42 5.79
N GLY A 3 -9.72 -1.63 5.32
CA GLY A 3 -8.99 -0.67 4.49
C GLY A 3 -8.92 -1.16 3.05
N GLU A 4 -9.13 -0.26 2.10
CA GLU A 4 -8.91 -0.53 0.68
C GLU A 4 -7.78 0.36 0.18
N THR A 5 -6.95 -0.18 -0.71
CA THR A 5 -5.92 0.60 -1.39
C THR A 5 -5.85 0.25 -2.86
N CYS A 6 -5.26 1.16 -3.63
CA CYS A 6 -4.89 0.98 -5.04
C CYS A 6 -3.55 1.68 -5.28
N ILE A 7 -2.84 1.29 -6.34
CA ILE A 7 -1.56 1.91 -6.70
C ILE A 7 -1.80 2.91 -7.82
N LEU A 8 -1.21 4.09 -7.66
CA LEU A 8 -1.13 5.10 -8.70
C LEU A 8 0.32 5.20 -9.20
N LEU A 9 0.52 5.04 -10.50
CA LEU A 9 1.83 5.20 -11.15
C LEU A 9 1.83 6.45 -12.02
N GLU A 10 2.74 7.39 -11.74
CA GLU A 10 3.02 8.52 -12.64
C GLU A 10 4.13 8.10 -13.62
N VAL A 11 3.81 8.02 -14.92
CA VAL A 11 4.74 7.54 -15.96
C VAL A 11 5.49 8.66 -16.68
N ARG A 12 4.89 9.85 -16.76
CA ARG A 12 5.43 11.09 -17.34
C ARG A 12 4.77 12.27 -16.65
N GLU A 13 5.24 13.49 -16.90
CA GLU A 13 4.62 14.72 -16.36
C GLU A 13 3.09 14.66 -16.50
N HIS A 14 2.42 14.48 -15.37
CA HIS A 14 0.97 14.41 -15.21
C HIS A 14 0.24 13.27 -15.94
N HIS A 15 0.95 12.26 -16.43
CA HIS A 15 0.34 11.03 -16.97
C HIS A 15 0.34 9.95 -15.90
N PHE A 16 -0.85 9.50 -15.53
CA PHE A 16 -1.04 8.56 -14.44
C PHE A 16 -1.78 7.30 -14.88
N ILE A 17 -1.40 6.17 -14.29
CA ILE A 17 -2.07 4.88 -14.42
C ILE A 17 -2.54 4.45 -13.03
N VAL A 18 -3.82 4.14 -12.89
CA VAL A 18 -4.35 3.48 -11.69
C VAL A 18 -4.26 1.97 -11.92
N LEU A 19 -3.54 1.26 -11.06
CA LEU A 19 -3.58 -0.19 -11.03
C LEU A 19 -4.86 -0.60 -10.31
N ASN A 20 -5.87 -0.97 -11.09
CA ASN A 20 -7.21 -1.34 -10.61
C ASN A 20 -7.18 -2.73 -9.97
N SER A 21 -6.55 -2.82 -8.81
CA SER A 21 -6.61 -3.98 -7.93
C SER A 21 -6.95 -3.49 -6.53
N TYR A 22 -8.14 -3.85 -6.05
CA TYR A 22 -8.49 -3.63 -4.65
C TYR A 22 -7.70 -4.61 -3.79
N ILE A 23 -6.96 -4.08 -2.82
CA ILE A 23 -6.37 -4.91 -1.78
C ILE A 23 -7.10 -4.61 -0.49
N HIS A 24 -7.67 -5.65 0.09
CA HIS A 24 -8.36 -5.57 1.37
C HIS A 24 -7.38 -5.79 2.51
N PHE A 25 -7.23 -4.77 3.35
CA PHE A 25 -6.52 -4.84 4.60
C PHE A 25 -7.50 -5.25 5.70
N SER A 26 -7.40 -6.50 6.13
CA SER A 26 -8.22 -7.13 7.19
C SER A 26 -7.34 -8.01 8.07
N GLU A 27 -7.58 -7.99 9.38
CA GLU A 27 -6.93 -8.89 10.35
C GLU A 27 -7.27 -10.37 10.11
N GLN A 28 -8.40 -10.63 9.46
CA GLN A 28 -8.85 -11.96 9.05
C GLN A 28 -8.79 -12.03 7.53
N VAL A 29 -7.75 -12.68 7.00
CA VAL A 29 -7.65 -13.06 5.59
C VAL A 29 -7.45 -14.57 5.47
N GLY A 30 -8.15 -15.19 4.52
CA GLY A 30 -7.85 -16.56 4.10
C GLY A 30 -6.52 -16.64 3.35
N VAL A 31 -6.21 -17.83 2.83
CA VAL A 31 -4.99 -18.07 2.03
C VAL A 31 -4.90 -17.10 0.84
N GLY A 32 -6.00 -16.89 0.12
CA GLY A 32 -6.05 -15.96 -1.02
C GLY A 32 -5.69 -14.52 -0.63
N GLY A 33 -6.33 -13.97 0.40
CA GLY A 33 -6.04 -12.61 0.86
C GLY A 33 -4.61 -12.45 1.42
N SER A 34 -4.07 -13.49 2.04
CA SER A 34 -2.67 -13.50 2.47
C SER A 34 -1.72 -13.42 1.27
N CYS A 35 -1.99 -14.17 0.20
CA CYS A 35 -1.21 -14.11 -1.03
C CYS A 35 -1.30 -12.74 -1.71
N GLU A 36 -2.48 -12.11 -1.73
CA GLU A 36 -2.65 -10.76 -2.28
C GLU A 36 -1.83 -9.70 -1.52
N LEU A 37 -1.80 -9.78 -0.19
CA LEU A 37 -0.99 -8.87 0.64
C LEU A 37 0.51 -9.06 0.40
N VAL A 38 0.97 -10.31 0.23
CA VAL A 38 2.36 -10.62 -0.12
C VAL A 38 2.69 -10.12 -1.53
N ALA A 39 1.82 -10.34 -2.51
CA ALA A 39 1.98 -9.84 -3.87
C ALA A 39 2.04 -8.31 -3.89
N PHE A 40 1.20 -7.64 -3.11
CA PHE A 40 1.25 -6.20 -2.94
C PHE A 40 2.58 -5.73 -2.37
N ARG A 41 3.10 -6.38 -1.31
CA ARG A 41 4.45 -6.09 -0.79
C ARG A 41 5.50 -6.20 -1.89
N LYS A 42 5.52 -7.32 -2.63
CA LYS A 42 6.49 -7.57 -3.71
C LYS A 42 6.44 -6.47 -4.76
N LEU A 43 5.24 -6.07 -5.18
CA LEU A 43 5.04 -5.00 -6.15
C LEU A 43 5.60 -3.65 -5.64
N VAL A 44 5.26 -3.25 -4.41
CA VAL A 44 5.78 -2.01 -3.83
C VAL A 44 7.31 -2.06 -3.71
N MET A 45 7.87 -3.21 -3.31
CA MET A 45 9.31 -3.44 -3.24
C MET A 45 9.99 -3.34 -4.61
N GLU A 46 9.42 -3.94 -5.65
CA GLU A 46 9.95 -3.84 -7.02
C GLU A 46 9.94 -2.39 -7.51
N LEU A 47 8.83 -1.67 -7.30
CA LEU A 47 8.70 -0.27 -7.70
C LEU A 47 9.78 0.61 -7.04
N ILE A 48 10.06 0.40 -5.75
CA ILE A 48 11.05 1.19 -5.01
C ILE A 48 12.48 0.74 -5.35
N LEU A 49 12.79 -0.55 -5.22
CA LEU A 49 14.17 -1.04 -5.24
C LEU A 49 14.70 -1.27 -6.64
N VAL A 50 13.87 -1.74 -7.57
CA VAL A 50 14.28 -2.10 -8.93
C VAL A 50 14.01 -0.93 -9.86
N ARG A 51 12.78 -0.42 -9.86
CA ARG A 51 12.34 0.64 -10.78
C ARG A 51 12.70 2.06 -10.31
N LYS A 52 13.17 2.21 -9.06
CA LYS A 52 13.60 3.48 -8.46
C LYS A 52 12.50 4.55 -8.42
N TYR A 53 11.23 4.15 -8.32
CA TYR A 53 10.13 5.10 -8.10
C TYR A 53 10.15 5.67 -6.69
N ILE A 54 9.75 6.94 -6.58
CA ILE A 54 9.42 7.57 -5.29
C ILE A 54 7.98 7.21 -4.93
N THR A 55 7.77 6.59 -3.78
CA THR A 55 6.46 6.18 -3.28
C THR A 55 5.95 7.13 -2.21
N LYS A 56 4.63 7.39 -2.20
CA LYS A 56 3.96 8.18 -1.16
C LYS A 56 2.59 7.60 -0.86
N GLY A 57 2.26 7.46 0.41
CA GLY A 57 0.93 7.06 0.86
C GLY A 57 0.02 8.26 0.94
N VAL A 58 -1.23 8.11 0.48
CA VAL A 58 -2.25 9.15 0.55
C VAL A 58 -3.55 8.56 1.07
N ILE A 59 -4.16 9.21 2.05
CA ILE A 59 -5.51 8.87 2.53
C ILE A 59 -6.49 9.82 1.86
N VAL A 60 -7.58 9.29 1.29
CA VAL A 60 -8.67 10.08 0.70
C VAL A 60 -10.01 9.66 1.33
N SER A 61 -11.10 10.38 1.04
CA SER A 61 -12.44 9.90 1.38
C SER A 61 -12.81 8.66 0.55
N ASP A 62 -13.66 7.79 1.11
CA ASP A 62 -14.20 6.61 0.41
C ASP A 62 -14.82 6.99 -0.95
N GLN A 63 -15.55 8.12 -1.00
CA GLN A 63 -16.13 8.62 -2.25
C GLN A 63 -15.06 8.95 -3.30
N ASN A 64 -13.97 9.62 -2.91
CA ASN A 64 -12.89 9.96 -3.84
C ASN A 64 -12.09 8.73 -4.25
N PHE A 65 -11.90 7.77 -3.34
CA PHE A 65 -11.27 6.50 -3.64
C PHE A 65 -12.05 5.73 -4.71
N LYS A 66 -13.38 5.58 -4.53
CA LYS A 66 -14.26 4.90 -5.49
C LYS A 66 -14.25 5.58 -6.86
N LYS A 67 -14.34 6.92 -6.90
CA LYS A 67 -14.27 7.70 -8.15
C LYS A 67 -12.93 7.52 -8.84
N LEU A 68 -11.83 7.56 -8.09
CA LEU A 68 -10.47 7.36 -8.62
C LEU A 68 -10.33 5.96 -9.22
N TYR A 69 -10.72 4.94 -8.47
CA TYR A 69 -10.61 3.54 -8.89
C TYR A 69 -11.41 3.26 -10.17
N LYS A 70 -12.61 3.85 -10.30
CA LYS A 70 -13.44 3.72 -11.50
C LYS A 70 -12.95 4.54 -12.69
N GLY A 71 -11.91 5.37 -12.52
CA GLY A 71 -11.45 6.30 -13.55
C GLY A 71 -12.38 7.49 -13.79
N GLU A 72 -13.31 7.77 -12.85
CA GLU A 72 -14.27 8.89 -12.96
C GLU A 72 -13.61 10.24 -12.66
N ILE A 73 -12.47 10.25 -11.97
CA ILE A 73 -11.69 11.46 -11.68
C ILE A 73 -10.22 11.28 -12.03
N HIS A 74 -9.58 12.37 -12.44
CA HIS A 74 -8.14 12.38 -12.68
C HIS A 74 -7.37 12.21 -11.35
N PRO A 75 -6.27 11.44 -11.31
CA PRO A 75 -5.55 11.16 -10.06
C PRO A 75 -5.04 12.39 -9.31
N LYS A 76 -4.66 13.44 -10.04
CA LYS A 76 -4.31 14.75 -9.44
C LYS A 76 -5.44 15.32 -8.56
N VAL A 77 -6.70 15.09 -8.92
CA VAL A 77 -7.87 15.52 -8.11
C VAL A 77 -7.90 14.78 -6.78
N ALA A 78 -7.67 13.46 -6.79
CA ALA A 78 -7.60 12.67 -5.56
C ALA A 78 -6.42 13.09 -4.67
N LEU A 79 -5.26 13.41 -5.26
CA LEU A 79 -4.08 13.91 -4.54
C LEU A 79 -4.31 15.27 -3.87
N MET A 80 -5.05 16.17 -4.55
CA MET A 80 -5.43 17.46 -4.00
C MET A 80 -6.48 17.33 -2.89
N ALA A 81 -7.37 16.35 -3.00
CA ALA A 81 -8.41 16.05 -2.01
C ALA A 81 -7.95 15.10 -0.88
N ARG A 82 -6.63 14.93 -0.70
CA ARG A 82 -6.09 14.10 0.37
C ARG A 82 -6.50 14.60 1.76
N LYS A 83 -6.69 13.66 2.67
CA LYS A 83 -6.85 13.91 4.09
C LYS A 83 -5.47 13.91 4.74
N GLY A 84 -5.02 15.08 5.18
CA GLY A 84 -3.79 15.22 5.94
C GLY A 84 -2.52 15.24 5.09
N LYS A 85 -1.41 14.81 5.71
CA LYS A 85 -0.07 14.79 5.10
C LYS A 85 0.14 13.51 4.29
N PHE A 86 1.24 13.45 3.55
CA PHE A 86 1.69 12.18 2.98
C PHE A 86 2.05 11.22 4.10
N GLU A 87 1.64 9.97 3.93
CA GLU A 87 1.86 8.90 4.89
C GLU A 87 2.95 7.96 4.39
N HIS A 88 3.66 7.33 5.33
CA HIS A 88 4.73 6.36 5.08
C HIS A 88 4.31 4.92 5.35
N TRP A 89 3.00 4.68 5.51
CA TRP A 89 2.49 3.37 5.92
C TRP A 89 2.91 2.24 4.97
N HIS A 90 3.04 2.50 3.66
CA HIS A 90 3.43 1.48 2.67
C HIS A 90 4.92 1.13 2.78
N ASP A 91 5.77 2.08 3.14
CA ASP A 91 7.20 1.84 3.40
C ASP A 91 7.34 1.00 4.67
N ASP A 92 6.64 1.42 5.74
CA ASP A 92 6.61 0.73 7.03
C ASP A 92 6.01 -0.69 6.91
N PHE A 93 5.00 -0.88 6.05
CA PHE A 93 4.38 -2.17 5.76
C PHE A 93 5.32 -3.12 5.01
N THR A 94 6.11 -2.62 4.07
CA THR A 94 7.00 -3.47 3.26
C THR A 94 8.33 -3.78 3.93
N ASP A 95 8.75 -2.97 4.91
CA ASP A 95 10.02 -3.12 5.65
C ASP A 95 9.95 -4.17 6.78
N ILE A 96 9.70 -5.43 6.42
CA ILE A 96 9.50 -6.54 7.36
C ILE A 96 10.72 -6.88 8.23
N TYR A 97 11.92 -6.53 7.77
CA TYR A 97 13.19 -6.79 8.47
C TYR A 97 13.80 -5.54 9.11
N ASN A 98 13.11 -4.39 9.06
CA ASN A 98 13.63 -3.13 9.57
C ASN A 98 15.03 -2.79 9.02
N GLN A 99 15.20 -3.00 7.72
CA GLN A 99 16.48 -2.73 7.03
C GLN A 99 16.44 -1.40 6.27
N ARG A 100 15.27 -0.75 6.24
CA ARG A 100 15.06 0.55 5.60
C ARG A 100 14.58 1.57 6.64
N TYR A 101 14.09 2.71 6.17
CA TYR A 101 13.60 3.79 7.03
C TYR A 101 12.30 3.43 7.80
N GLY A 102 11.71 2.25 7.57
CA GLY A 102 10.28 1.99 7.78
C GLY A 102 9.85 1.50 9.17
N TYR A 103 10.77 1.18 10.07
CA TYR A 103 10.36 0.73 11.41
C TYR A 103 10.28 1.86 12.45
N ARG A 104 10.27 3.12 12.01
CA ARG A 104 10.23 4.27 12.93
C ARG A 104 8.82 4.58 13.45
N HIS A 105 7.77 4.10 12.79
CA HIS A 105 6.39 4.48 13.13
C HIS A 105 5.45 3.29 13.40
N HIS A 106 5.94 2.06 13.45
CA HIS A 106 5.14 0.87 13.78
C HIS A 106 4.34 1.01 15.08
N GLY A 107 4.91 1.70 16.07
CA GLY A 107 4.22 2.01 17.33
C GLY A 107 2.99 2.90 17.17
N LYS A 108 2.93 3.72 16.12
CA LYS A 108 1.85 4.67 15.83
C LYS A 108 0.66 4.04 15.11
N TYR A 109 0.85 2.88 14.48
CA TYR A 109 -0.23 2.20 13.76
C TYR A 109 -1.10 1.38 14.69
N ASP A 110 -2.36 1.22 14.28
CA ASP A 110 -3.35 0.46 15.02
C ASP A 110 -3.08 -1.05 14.99
N LYS A 111 -3.90 -1.81 15.70
CA LYS A 111 -3.78 -3.27 15.74
C LYS A 111 -4.00 -3.90 14.36
N ASN A 112 -4.94 -3.39 13.56
CA ASN A 112 -5.24 -3.95 12.24
C ASN A 112 -4.01 -3.92 11.32
N PHE A 113 -3.28 -2.79 11.31
CA PHE A 113 -2.05 -2.68 10.54
C PHE A 113 -1.00 -3.70 11.01
N LYS A 114 -0.81 -3.81 12.32
CA LYS A 114 0.17 -4.74 12.91
C LYS A 114 -0.18 -6.20 12.60
N ASP A 115 -1.45 -6.55 12.64
CA ASP A 115 -1.92 -7.90 12.34
C ASP A 115 -1.69 -8.24 10.86
N VAL A 116 -2.04 -7.33 9.95
CA VAL A 116 -1.78 -7.50 8.50
C VAL A 116 -0.28 -7.57 8.20
N PHE A 117 0.54 -6.73 8.83
CA PHE A 117 2.00 -6.79 8.73
C PHE A 117 2.54 -8.16 9.18
N ASN A 118 2.06 -8.68 10.31
CA ASN A 118 2.50 -9.98 10.82
C ASN A 118 2.08 -11.14 9.90
N ILE A 119 0.90 -11.08 9.27
CA ILE A 119 0.47 -12.07 8.28
C ILE A 119 1.46 -12.12 7.11
N VAL A 120 1.83 -10.96 6.56
CA VAL A 120 2.79 -10.86 5.46
C VAL A 120 4.17 -11.34 5.88
N LYS A 121 4.67 -10.86 7.02
CA LYS A 121 5.98 -11.27 7.56
C LYS A 121 6.06 -12.79 7.73
N ASN A 122 5.07 -13.38 8.39
CA ASN A 122 5.02 -14.83 8.61
C ASN A 122 4.97 -15.63 7.30
N ASN A 123 4.28 -15.13 6.28
CA ASN A 123 4.19 -15.79 4.99
C ASN A 123 5.54 -15.77 4.26
N ILE A 124 6.20 -14.61 4.23
CA ILE A 124 7.54 -14.44 3.68
C ILE A 124 8.56 -15.34 4.38
N GLU A 125 8.59 -15.33 5.72
CA GLU A 125 9.53 -16.12 6.51
C GLU A 125 9.34 -17.65 6.31
N LYS A 126 8.11 -18.11 6.10
CA LYS A 126 7.82 -19.53 5.82
C LYS A 126 8.21 -19.96 4.41
N ASN A 127 8.05 -19.08 3.42
CA ASN A 127 8.22 -19.41 2.01
C ASN A 127 9.62 -19.03 1.45
N GLY A 128 10.46 -18.35 2.25
CA GLY A 128 11.83 -17.99 1.85
C GLY A 128 11.90 -16.92 0.75
N GLU A 129 10.85 -16.12 0.60
CA GLU A 129 10.77 -15.09 -0.45
C GLU A 129 11.30 -13.74 0.07
N LEU A 130 12.44 -13.26 -0.42
CA LEU A 130 13.00 -11.94 -0.06
C LEU A 130 12.04 -10.78 -0.43
#